data_AF-A0A2T2TQZ5-F1
#
_entry.id   AF-A0A2T2TQZ5-F1
#
_cell.length_a   1.000
_cell.length_b   1.000
_cell.length_c   1.000
_cell.angle_alpha   90.00
_cell.angle_beta   90.00
_cell.angle_gamma   90.00
#
_symmetry.space_group_name_H-M   'P 1'
#
loop_
_entity.id
_entity.type
_entity.pdbx_description
1 polymer ?
#
loop_
_entity_poly.entity_id
_entity_poly.type
_entity_poly.pdbx_seq_one_letter_code
_entity_poly.pdbx_strand_id
1 'polypeptide(L)'
;MGRSPDRAVPRRVEGVRHQTTKRGPLILLKLDGTDDRTAAEALRRQHVYAAEADLPPLGEDERFIHDLVGLAVVTEEGERLGTVDGVEQAPAHDVFVVAREDDDENDEPALIPGVEEFVREVDLDGGRIVVRPIEGMFE
;
A
#
# COMPACT_ATOMS: atom_id res chain seq x y z
N MET A 1 -11.21 11.51 9.53
CA MET A 1 -10.29 11.13 10.62
C MET A 1 -11.07 10.44 11.74
N GLY A 2 -10.52 9.40 12.35
CA GLY A 2 -11.20 8.67 13.43
C GLY A 2 -10.39 7.49 13.95
N ARG A 3 -10.94 6.71 14.88
CA ARG A 3 -10.28 5.49 15.38
C ARG A 3 -10.43 4.29 14.45
N SER A 4 -11.46 4.32 13.60
CA SER A 4 -11.78 3.31 12.59
C SER A 4 -12.46 4.01 11.40
N PRO A 5 -12.52 3.39 10.21
CA PRO A 5 -13.18 3.97 9.04
C PRO A 5 -14.65 4.33 9.28
N ASP A 6 -15.43 3.45 9.93
CA ASP A 6 -16.86 3.63 10.25
C ASP A 6 -17.13 4.76 11.26
N ARG A 7 -16.12 5.14 12.04
CA ARG A 7 -16.19 6.23 13.03
C ARG A 7 -15.41 7.46 12.59
N ALA A 8 -15.00 7.51 11.33
CA ALA A 8 -14.26 8.64 10.80
C ALA A 8 -15.21 9.82 10.56
N VAL A 9 -14.82 10.99 11.05
CA VAL A 9 -15.50 12.26 10.76
C VAL A 9 -14.74 12.97 9.64
N PRO A 10 -15.40 13.40 8.56
CA PRO A 10 -14.79 14.22 7.51
C PRO A 10 -14.24 15.53 8.08
N ARG A 11 -13.06 15.94 7.61
CA ARG A 11 -12.43 17.21 7.98
C ARG A 11 -11.89 17.85 6.72
N ARG A 12 -12.18 19.14 6.53
CA ARG A 12 -11.60 19.91 5.43
C ARG A 12 -10.16 20.27 5.78
N VAL A 13 -9.26 20.04 4.84
CA VAL A 13 -7.87 20.51 4.92
C VAL A 13 -7.82 21.95 4.40
N GLU A 14 -7.38 22.89 5.23
CA GLU A 14 -7.22 24.31 4.84
C GLU A 14 -5.79 24.61 4.39
N GLY A 15 -4.82 23.80 4.81
CA GLY A 15 -3.42 24.00 4.46
C GLY A 15 -2.59 22.74 4.67
N VAL A 16 -1.57 22.58 3.83
CA VAL A 16 -0.60 21.48 3.89
C VAL A 16 0.80 22.07 3.85
N ARG A 17 1.67 21.58 4.73
CA ARG A 17 3.09 21.94 4.71
C ARG A 17 3.96 20.71 4.89
N HIS A 18 4.96 20.57 4.03
CA HIS A 18 5.99 19.55 4.16
C HIS A 18 7.16 20.13 4.96
N GLN A 19 7.67 19.37 5.90
CA GLN A 19 8.80 19.75 6.72
C GLN A 19 9.76 18.58 6.88
N THR A 20 10.99 18.73 6.40
CA THR A 20 12.04 17.74 6.66
C THR A 20 12.61 17.97 8.05
N THR A 21 12.63 16.92 8.87
CA THR A 21 13.22 16.94 10.21
C THR A 21 14.39 15.97 10.29
N LYS A 22 15.15 16.00 11.39
CA LYS A 22 16.18 14.99 11.67
C LYS A 22 15.64 13.55 11.76
N ARG A 23 14.32 13.39 11.91
CA ARG A 23 13.64 12.09 12.04
C ARG A 23 12.95 11.66 10.74
N GLY A 24 13.18 12.38 9.64
CA GLY A 24 12.53 12.15 8.35
C GLY A 24 11.47 13.19 8.01
N PRO A 25 10.71 12.95 6.93
CA PRO A 25 9.68 13.87 6.44
C PRO A 25 8.52 13.94 7.43
N LEU A 26 8.01 15.15 7.64
CA LEU A 26 6.81 15.41 8.43
C LEU A 26 5.81 16.19 7.57
N ILE A 27 4.57 15.71 7.53
CA ILE A 27 3.46 16.40 6.87
C ILE A 27 2.63 17.09 7.96
N LEU A 28 2.48 18.40 7.84
CA LEU A 28 1.67 19.22 8.72
C LEU A 28 0.37 19.58 7.99
N LEU A 29 -0.76 19.23 8.59
CA LEU A 29 -2.10 19.55 8.09
C LEU A 29 -2.75 20.60 8.98
N LYS A 30 -3.25 21.68 8.36
CA LYS A 30 -4.20 22.60 8.99
C LYS A 30 -5.60 22.13 8.64
N LEU A 31 -6.39 21.81 9.66
CA LEU A 31 -7.75 21.32 9.52
C LEU A 31 -8.74 22.40 9.96
N ASP A 32 -9.84 22.50 9.24
CA ASP A 32 -10.97 23.35 9.60
C ASP A 32 -11.46 23.04 11.03
N GLY A 33 -11.68 24.09 11.81
CA GLY A 33 -12.05 24.02 13.23
C GLY A 33 -10.95 23.54 14.18
N THR A 34 -9.69 23.45 13.74
CA THR A 34 -8.54 23.12 14.59
C THR A 34 -7.60 24.32 14.71
N ASP A 35 -8.00 25.31 15.51
CA ASP A 35 -7.36 26.63 15.58
C ASP A 35 -6.39 26.81 16.74
N ASP A 36 -6.40 25.88 17.70
CA ASP A 36 -5.54 25.92 18.87
C ASP A 36 -4.91 24.55 19.18
N ARG A 37 -3.97 24.58 20.12
CA ARG A 37 -3.24 23.40 20.57
C ARG A 37 -4.17 22.34 21.17
N THR A 38 -5.19 22.76 21.92
CA THR A 38 -6.10 21.84 22.61
C THR A 38 -6.97 21.08 21.63
N ALA A 39 -7.50 21.75 20.61
CA ALA A 39 -8.24 21.12 19.51
C ALA A 39 -7.36 20.12 18.75
N ALA A 40 -6.10 20.49 18.47
CA ALA A 40 -5.15 19.59 17.81
C ALA A 40 -4.81 18.36 18.66
N GLU A 41 -4.59 18.54 19.97
CA GLU A 41 -4.29 17.45 20.92
C GLU A 41 -5.44 16.43 21.00
N ALA A 42 -6.70 16.87 20.90
CA ALA A 42 -7.86 15.98 20.89
C ALA A 42 -7.90 15.04 19.66
N LEU A 43 -7.20 15.39 18.58
CA LEU A 43 -7.07 14.56 17.37
C LEU A 43 -5.91 13.55 17.46
N ARG A 44 -5.12 13.59 18.53
CA ARG A 44 -3.98 12.67 18.70
C ARG A 44 -4.46 11.22 18.77
N ARG A 45 -3.67 10.32 18.17
CA ARG A 45 -3.94 8.87 18.06
C ARG A 45 -5.20 8.52 17.23
N GLN A 46 -5.72 9.46 16.47
CA GLN A 46 -6.68 9.16 15.42
C GLN A 46 -5.94 8.84 14.12
N HIS A 47 -6.55 8.02 13.28
CA HIS A 47 -6.07 7.73 11.93
C HIS A 47 -6.67 8.74 10.95
N VAL A 48 -5.93 8.97 9.87
CA VAL A 48 -6.39 9.69 8.68
C VAL A 48 -6.84 8.65 7.67
N TYR A 49 -8.01 8.86 7.10
CA TYR A 49 -8.59 8.00 6.08
C TYR A 49 -8.96 8.89 4.89
N ALA A 50 -8.84 8.36 3.68
CA ALA A 50 -9.41 8.92 2.46
C ALA A 50 -10.67 8.11 2.10
N ALA A 51 -11.70 8.78 1.59
CA ALA A 51 -12.83 8.07 1.01
C ALA A 51 -12.43 7.59 -0.38
N GLU A 52 -12.83 6.37 -0.73
CA GLU A 52 -12.55 5.78 -2.04
C GLU A 52 -13.09 6.64 -3.19
N ALA A 53 -14.28 7.22 -3.01
CA ALA A 53 -14.89 8.13 -3.98
C ALA A 53 -14.11 9.45 -4.19
N ASP A 54 -13.20 9.81 -3.28
CA ASP A 54 -12.36 11.00 -3.38
C ASP A 54 -10.97 10.68 -3.98
N LEU A 55 -10.68 9.41 -4.27
CA LEU A 55 -9.43 9.01 -4.90
C LEU A 55 -9.37 9.48 -6.35
N PRO A 56 -8.19 9.88 -6.84
CA PRO A 56 -8.04 10.21 -8.26
C PRO A 56 -8.36 8.99 -9.12
N PRO A 57 -8.91 9.19 -10.33
CA PRO A 57 -9.06 8.08 -11.27
C PRO A 57 -7.68 7.51 -11.61
N LEU A 58 -7.60 6.20 -11.69
CA LEU A 58 -6.39 5.49 -12.12
C LEU A 58 -6.28 5.51 -13.65
N GLY A 59 -5.04 5.59 -14.14
CA GLY A 59 -4.71 5.25 -15.52
C GLY A 59 -4.93 3.76 -15.84
N GLU A 60 -4.89 3.39 -17.12
CA GLU A 60 -5.16 2.02 -17.59
C GLU A 60 -4.27 0.96 -16.90
N ASP A 61 -3.03 1.32 -16.56
CA ASP A 61 -2.04 0.45 -15.92
C ASP A 61 -1.70 0.85 -14.48
N GLU A 62 -2.46 1.76 -13.88
CA GLU A 62 -2.25 2.18 -12.48
C GLU A 62 -3.16 1.39 -11.54
N ARG A 63 -2.63 0.97 -10.40
CA ARG A 63 -3.37 0.26 -9.35
C ARG A 63 -3.04 0.90 -8.01
N PHE A 64 -4.00 0.92 -7.08
CA PHE A 64 -3.66 1.31 -5.72
C PHE A 64 -2.98 0.14 -5.00
N ILE A 65 -1.87 0.43 -4.31
CA ILE A 65 -1.13 -0.57 -3.55
C ILE A 65 -2.01 -1.31 -2.54
N HIS A 66 -2.99 -0.62 -1.93
CA HIS A 66 -3.89 -1.24 -0.95
C HIS A 66 -4.84 -2.29 -1.56
N ASP A 67 -5.09 -2.23 -2.87
CA ASP A 67 -5.85 -3.26 -3.59
C ASP A 67 -4.98 -4.46 -3.96
N LEU A 68 -3.65 -4.29 -3.98
CA LEU A 68 -2.69 -5.34 -4.33
C LEU A 68 -2.29 -6.19 -3.12
N VAL A 69 -2.27 -5.61 -1.93
CA VAL A 69 -1.94 -6.33 -0.69
C VAL A 69 -3.02 -7.38 -0.41
N GLY A 70 -2.58 -8.61 -0.13
CA GLY A 70 -3.47 -9.76 0.10
C GLY A 70 -3.83 -10.56 -1.15
N LEU A 71 -3.45 -10.11 -2.36
CA LEU A 71 -3.64 -10.90 -3.57
C LEU A 71 -2.74 -12.15 -3.56
N ALA A 72 -3.28 -13.27 -4.03
CA ALA A 72 -2.51 -14.49 -4.20
C ALA A 72 -1.51 -14.34 -5.35
N VAL A 73 -0.27 -14.74 -5.15
CA VAL A 73 0.75 -14.76 -6.22
C VAL A 73 0.83 -16.17 -6.77
N VAL A 74 0.63 -16.31 -8.08
CA VAL A 74 0.57 -17.62 -8.76
C VAL A 74 1.41 -17.63 -10.03
N THR A 75 1.89 -18.81 -10.45
CA THR A 75 2.57 -18.99 -11.74
C THR A 75 1.58 -19.03 -12.91
N GLU A 76 2.10 -18.99 -14.15
CA GLU A 76 1.30 -19.19 -15.37
C GLU A 76 0.62 -20.57 -15.43
N GLU A 77 1.19 -21.57 -14.74
CA GLU A 77 0.63 -22.92 -14.59
C GLU A 77 -0.41 -23.02 -13.45
N GLY A 78 -0.60 -21.94 -12.68
CA GLY A 78 -1.54 -21.87 -11.56
C GLY A 78 -1.01 -22.41 -10.23
N GLU A 79 0.31 -22.65 -10.13
CA GLU A 79 0.94 -22.97 -8.85
C GLU A 79 0.93 -21.73 -7.96
N ARG A 80 0.54 -21.88 -6.70
CA ARG A 80 0.51 -20.78 -5.75
C ARG A 80 1.87 -20.66 -5.06
N LEU A 81 2.41 -19.44 -5.06
CA LEU A 81 3.73 -19.13 -4.53
C LEU A 81 3.64 -18.41 -3.19
N GLY A 82 2.55 -17.68 -2.95
CA GLY A 82 2.40 -16.87 -1.76
C GLY A 82 1.30 -15.83 -1.85
N THR A 83 1.46 -14.77 -1.06
CA THR A 83 0.54 -13.64 -0.98
C THR A 83 1.31 -12.33 -0.94
N VAL A 84 0.82 -11.30 -1.63
CA VAL A 84 1.42 -9.97 -1.58
C VAL A 84 1.27 -9.39 -0.18
N ASP A 85 2.40 -9.12 0.48
CA ASP A 85 2.44 -8.45 1.79
C ASP A 85 2.61 -6.93 1.64
N GLY A 86 3.23 -6.49 0.54
CA GLY A 86 3.47 -5.07 0.28
C GLY A 86 4.03 -4.79 -1.11
N VAL A 87 4.24 -3.51 -1.38
CA VAL A 87 4.92 -3.01 -2.59
C VAL A 87 5.96 -1.99 -2.16
N GLU A 88 7.22 -2.25 -2.50
CA GLU A 88 8.33 -1.31 -2.32
C GLU A 88 8.52 -0.46 -3.58
N GLN A 89 8.49 0.86 -3.41
CA GLN A 89 8.68 1.79 -4.51
C GLN A 89 10.18 2.06 -4.71
N ALA A 90 10.84 1.24 -5.54
CA ALA A 90 12.25 1.43 -5.86
C ALA A 90 12.44 2.46 -7.00
N PRO A 91 13.64 3.05 -7.19
CA PRO A 91 13.85 4.11 -8.17
C PRO A 91 13.57 3.72 -9.64
N ALA A 92 13.64 2.43 -9.97
CA ALA A 92 13.43 1.93 -11.33
C ALA A 92 12.00 1.43 -11.53
N HIS A 93 11.55 0.52 -10.68
CA HIS A 93 10.25 -0.14 -10.74
C HIS A 93 9.76 -0.43 -9.33
N ASP A 94 8.45 -0.54 -9.17
CA ASP A 94 7.86 -1.08 -7.95
C ASP A 94 8.25 -2.56 -7.80
N VAL A 95 8.41 -3.01 -6.56
CA VAL A 95 8.80 -4.39 -6.22
C VAL A 95 7.73 -4.97 -5.32
N PHE A 96 7.09 -6.05 -5.76
CA PHE A 96 6.15 -6.80 -4.95
C PHE A 96 6.90 -7.58 -3.88
N VAL A 97 6.48 -7.41 -2.63
CA VAL A 97 6.95 -8.18 -1.47
C VAL A 97 5.96 -9.30 -1.26
N VAL A 98 6.42 -10.54 -1.38
CA VAL A 98 5.58 -11.73 -1.37
C VAL A 98 5.96 -12.62 -0.19
N ALA A 99 5.02 -12.80 0.73
CA ALA A 99 5.12 -13.80 1.78
C ALA A 99 4.83 -15.19 1.19
N ARG A 100 5.73 -16.16 1.40
CA ARG A 100 5.64 -17.49 0.80
C ARG A 100 4.63 -18.36 1.57
N GLU A 101 4.02 -19.35 0.92
CA GLU A 101 2.98 -20.18 1.55
C GLU A 101 3.50 -21.06 2.70
N ASP A 102 4.77 -21.48 2.64
CA ASP A 102 5.37 -22.46 3.58
C ASP A 102 6.31 -21.84 4.64
N ASP A 103 6.35 -20.52 4.78
CA ASP A 103 7.34 -19.83 5.63
C ASP A 103 7.02 -19.90 7.15
N ASP A 104 8.07 -20.17 7.94
CA ASP A 104 8.15 -19.80 9.35
C ASP A 104 8.37 -18.27 9.46
N GLU A 105 8.04 -17.65 10.61
CA GLU A 105 8.15 -16.18 10.83
C GLU A 105 9.55 -15.55 10.57
N ASN A 106 10.58 -16.33 10.23
CA ASN A 106 11.95 -15.88 10.02
C ASN A 106 12.48 -15.95 8.58
N ASP A 107 11.71 -16.47 7.63
CA ASP A 107 12.15 -16.52 6.23
C ASP A 107 12.01 -15.17 5.53
N GLU A 108 12.94 -14.87 4.62
CA GLU A 108 12.93 -13.61 3.88
C GLU A 108 11.88 -13.63 2.76
N PRO A 109 11.09 -12.56 2.60
CA PRO A 109 10.06 -12.52 1.57
C PRO A 109 10.67 -12.55 0.17
N ALA A 110 9.95 -13.15 -0.79
CA ALA A 110 10.33 -13.06 -2.19
C ALA A 110 10.06 -11.66 -2.73
N LEU A 111 11.01 -11.13 -3.50
CA LEU A 111 10.92 -9.82 -4.13
C LEU A 111 10.76 -9.97 -5.64
N ILE A 112 9.63 -9.53 -6.17
CA ILE A 112 9.31 -9.62 -7.60
C ILE A 112 9.25 -8.21 -8.20
N PRO A 113 10.11 -7.85 -9.16
CA PRO A 113 9.99 -6.60 -9.87
C PRO A 113 8.66 -6.51 -10.63
N GLY A 114 7.92 -5.42 -10.45
CA GLY A 114 6.61 -5.16 -11.05
C GLY A 114 6.68 -4.74 -12.52
N VAL A 115 7.48 -5.45 -13.32
CA VAL A 115 7.62 -5.24 -14.77
C VAL A 115 7.00 -6.40 -15.54
N GLU A 116 6.60 -6.14 -16.78
CA GLU A 116 5.95 -7.13 -17.69
C GLU A 116 6.76 -8.42 -17.89
N GLU A 117 8.07 -8.41 -17.60
CA GLU A 117 8.91 -9.60 -17.67
C GLU A 117 8.57 -10.62 -16.59
N PHE A 118 8.21 -10.16 -15.39
CA PHE A 118 7.87 -11.02 -14.25
C PHE A 118 6.39 -11.02 -13.93
N VAL A 119 5.69 -9.89 -14.08
CA VAL A 119 4.25 -9.78 -13.78
C VAL A 119 3.48 -9.81 -15.09
N ARG A 120 2.70 -10.87 -15.29
CA ARG A 120 1.94 -11.10 -16.53
C ARG A 120 0.53 -10.54 -16.46
N GLU A 121 -0.10 -10.64 -15.30
CA GLU A 121 -1.48 -10.22 -15.10
C GLU A 121 -1.71 -9.84 -13.64
N VAL A 122 -2.51 -8.80 -13.41
CA VAL A 122 -3.03 -8.42 -12.10
C VAL A 122 -4.55 -8.47 -12.19
N ASP A 123 -5.14 -9.52 -11.61
CA ASP A 123 -6.57 -9.81 -11.62
C ASP A 123 -7.15 -9.46 -10.24
N LEU A 124 -7.62 -8.21 -10.09
CA LEU A 124 -8.21 -7.73 -8.83
C LEU A 124 -9.53 -8.45 -8.51
N ASP A 125 -10.36 -8.70 -9.53
CA ASP A 125 -11.64 -9.38 -9.37
C ASP A 125 -11.45 -10.85 -8.96
N GLY A 126 -10.44 -11.50 -9.53
CA GLY A 126 -10.04 -12.87 -9.19
C GLY A 126 -9.12 -12.99 -7.98
N GLY A 127 -8.69 -11.88 -7.39
CA GLY A 127 -7.86 -11.86 -6.19
C GLY A 127 -6.44 -12.39 -6.37
N ARG A 128 -5.84 -12.26 -7.56
CA ARG A 128 -4.51 -12.86 -7.86
C ARG A 128 -3.61 -12.01 -8.75
N ILE A 129 -2.31 -12.27 -8.66
CA ILE A 129 -1.28 -11.79 -9.58
C ILE A 129 -0.61 -13.01 -10.22
N VAL A 130 -0.58 -13.04 -11.55
CA VAL A 130 0.09 -14.08 -12.32
C VAL A 130 1.51 -13.62 -12.62
N VAL A 131 2.49 -14.43 -12.21
CA VAL A 131 3.91 -14.14 -12.38
C VAL A 131 4.62 -15.23 -13.18
N ARG A 132 5.73 -14.83 -13.81
CA ARG A 132 6.74 -15.72 -14.39
C ARG A 132 8.01 -15.61 -13.55
N PRO A 133 8.18 -16.46 -12.52
CA PRO A 133 9.37 -16.42 -11.68
C PRO A 133 10.58 -16.96 -12.45
N ILE A 134 11.78 -16.60 -11.99
CA ILE A 134 13.03 -17.26 -12.40
C ILE A 134 13.38 -18.37 -11.41
N GLU A 135 14.18 -19.33 -11.86
CA GLU A 135 14.73 -20.39 -11.02
C GLU A 135 15.47 -19.79 -9.80
N GLY A 136 15.23 -20.34 -8.61
CA GLY A 136 15.79 -19.83 -7.35
C GLY A 136 15.12 -18.59 -6.72
N MET A 137 14.08 -18.00 -7.33
CA MET A 137 13.40 -16.81 -6.77
C MET A 137 12.57 -17.12 -5.52
N PHE A 138 12.06 -18.35 -5.41
CA PHE A 138 11.20 -18.83 -4.33
C PHE A 138 11.77 -20.05 -3.58
N GLU A 139 13.03 -20.40 -3.86
CA GLU A 139 13.77 -21.49 -3.19
C GLU A 139 14.52 -21.00 -1.94
#